data_AF-A0A2L2Z4R6-F1
#
_entry.id   AF-A0A2L2Z4R6-F1
#
_cell.length_a   1.000
_cell.length_b   1.000
_cell.length_c   1.000
_cell.angle_alpha   90.00
_cell.angle_beta   90.00
_cell.angle_gamma   90.00
#
_symmetry.space_group_name_H-M   'P 1'
#
loop_
_entity.id
_entity.type
_entity.pdbx_description
1 polymer ?
#
loop_
_entity_poly.entity_id
_entity_poly.type
_entity_poly.pdbx_seq_one_letter_code
_entity_poly.pdbx_strand_id
1 'polypeptide(L)' 'SSLDSLISTLSKNEFKHMNINFPSNKIDLLLRKGIFPYDYFDDFKKCNETSLPSRDNFYNKLNEEEINED' A
#
# COMPACT_ATOMS: atom_id res chain seq x y z
N SER A 1 -0.73 7.63 9.76
CA SER A 1 0.68 7.78 10.18
C SER A 1 1.35 8.93 9.40
N SER A 2 2.61 9.27 9.68
CA SER A 2 3.39 10.33 9.01
C SER A 2 3.20 10.44 7.48
N LEU A 3 3.14 9.30 6.77
CA LEU A 3 2.93 9.27 5.31
C LEU A 3 1.50 9.66 4.90
N ASP A 4 0.49 9.25 5.67
CA ASP A 4 -0.91 9.65 5.44
C ASP A 4 -1.08 11.16 5.61
N SER A 5 -0.44 11.72 6.65
CA SER A 5 -0.45 13.16 6.90
C SER A 5 0.21 13.93 5.76
N LEU A 6 1.36 13.45 5.25
CA LEU A 6 2.04 14.06 4.11
C LEU A 6 1.17 14.06 2.85
N ILE A 7 0.56 12.92 2.50
CA ILE A 7 -0.34 12.79 1.35
C ILE A 7 -1.55 13.73 1.50
N SER A 8 -2.13 13.83 2.69
CA SER A 8 -3.27 14.70 2.96
C SER A 8 -2.95 16.21 2.92
N THR A 9 -1.66 16.56 3.01
CA THR A 9 -1.20 17.97 2.97
C THR A 9 -1.12 18.48 1.52
N LEU A 10 -1.00 17.58 0.54
CA LEU A 10 -0.91 17.91 -0.88
C LEU A 10 -2.29 17.81 -1.54
N SER A 11 -2.66 18.82 -2.32
CA SER A 11 -3.87 18.79 -3.12
C SER A 11 -3.71 17.87 -4.35
N LYS A 12 -4.79 17.22 -4.80
CA LYS A 12 -4.75 16.30 -5.96
C LYS A 12 -4.15 16.94 -7.23
N ASN A 13 -4.28 18.26 -7.35
CA ASN A 13 -3.79 19.04 -8.49
C ASN A 13 -2.26 19.23 -8.48
N GLU A 14 -1.60 19.03 -7.34
CA GLU A 14 -0.14 19.12 -7.22
C GLU A 14 0.58 17.89 -7.79
N PHE A 15 -0.14 16.76 -7.95
CA PHE A 15 0.37 15.53 -8.56
C PHE A 15 0.33 15.57 -10.10
N LYS A 16 0.95 16.59 -10.71
CA LYS A 16 0.90 16.87 -12.16
C LYS A 16 1.26 15.66 -13.02
N HIS A 17 2.36 14.96 -12.70
CA HIS A 17 2.79 13.79 -13.45
C HIS A 17 1.79 12.62 -13.34
N MET A 18 1.16 12.44 -12.18
CA MET A 18 0.12 11.40 -12.04
C MET A 18 -1.09 11.74 -12.91
N ASN A 19 -1.56 13.00 -12.87
CA ASN A 19 -2.71 13.44 -13.67
C ASN A 19 -2.47 13.40 -15.19
N ILE A 20 -1.21 13.48 -15.63
CA ILE A 20 -0.85 13.37 -17.06
C ILE A 20 -0.73 11.91 -17.51
N ASN A 21 -0.14 11.04 -16.66
CA ASN A 21 0.21 9.67 -17.06
C ASN A 21 -0.88 8.64 -16.74
N PHE A 22 -1.85 8.99 -15.89
CA PHE A 22 -2.91 8.07 -15.46
C PHE A 22 -4.30 8.66 -15.66
N PRO A 23 -5.30 7.82 -15.95
CA PRO A 23 -6.67 8.27 -16.10
C PRO A 23 -7.24 8.78 -14.77
N SER A 24 -8.05 9.83 -14.85
CA SER A 24 -8.57 10.55 -13.67
C SER A 24 -9.33 9.67 -12.68
N ASN A 25 -9.99 8.60 -13.16
CA ASN A 25 -10.71 7.66 -12.31
C ASN A 25 -9.79 6.75 -11.46
N LYS A 26 -8.48 6.74 -11.72
CA LYS A 26 -7.49 5.98 -10.93
C LYS A 26 -6.63 6.84 -10.01
N ILE A 27 -6.68 8.16 -10.15
CA ILE A 27 -5.86 9.07 -9.35
C ILE A 27 -6.12 8.91 -7.85
N ASP A 28 -7.38 8.78 -7.46
CA ASP A 28 -7.76 8.63 -6.05
C ASP A 28 -7.20 7.34 -5.43
N LEU A 29 -7.07 6.28 -6.23
CA LEU A 29 -6.43 5.04 -5.79
C LEU A 29 -4.91 5.20 -5.68
N LEU A 30 -4.28 5.87 -6.66
CA LEU A 30 -2.82 6.05 -6.71
C LEU A 30 -2.29 6.98 -5.62
N LEU A 31 -3.13 7.92 -5.16
CA LEU A 31 -2.78 8.83 -4.07
C LEU A 31 -3.01 8.24 -2.68
N ARG A 32 -3.70 7.09 -2.57
CA ARG A 32 -3.84 6.42 -1.28
C ARG A 32 -2.51 5.83 -0.83
N LYS A 33 -2.27 5.89 0.48
CA LYS A 33 -1.19 5.12 1.08
C LYS A 33 -1.46 3.63 0.88
N GLY A 34 -0.52 2.95 0.23
CA GLY A 34 -0.49 1.49 0.19
C GLY A 34 -0.02 0.91 1.53
N ILE A 35 -0.58 -0.24 1.89
CA ILE A 35 -0.02 -1.10 2.94
C ILE A 35 0.98 -2.03 2.24
N PHE A 36 2.26 -1.93 2.60
CA PHE A 36 3.29 -2.83 2.09
C PHE A 36 3.64 -3.86 3.16
N PRO A 37 3.58 -5.18 2.88
CA PRO A 37 3.76 -6.22 3.88
C PRO A 37 5.25 -6.49 4.15
N TYR A 38 5.90 -5.58 4.87
CA TYR A 38 7.35 -5.66 5.17
C TYR A 38 7.74 -6.95 5.91
N ASP A 39 6.86 -7.47 6.77
CA ASP A 39 7.11 -8.73 7.48
C ASP A 39 7.15 -9.96 6.57
N TYR A 40 6.41 -9.93 5.48
CA TYR A 40 6.35 -11.02 4.52
C TYR A 40 7.44 -10.90 3.45
N PHE A 41 7.80 -9.68 3.07
CA PHE A 41 8.77 -9.40 2.00
C PHE A 41 10.20 -9.31 2.55
N ASP A 42 10.71 -10.44 3.06
CA ASP A 42 12.03 -10.55 3.71
C ASP A 42 13.17 -10.98 2.78
N ASP A 43 12.86 -11.66 1.67
CA ASP A 43 13.79 -12.12 0.64
C ASP A 43 13.25 -11.81 -0.76
N PHE A 44 14.12 -11.46 -1.70
CA PHE A 44 13.79 -11.30 -3.12
C PHE A 44 13.15 -12.55 -3.75
N LYS A 45 13.34 -13.73 -3.17
CA LYS A 45 12.62 -14.94 -3.60
C LYS A 45 11.11 -14.78 -3.53
N LYS A 46 10.59 -13.94 -2.64
CA LYS A 46 9.16 -13.60 -2.54
C LYS A 46 8.62 -12.96 -3.81
N CYS A 47 9.46 -12.29 -4.59
CA CYS A 47 9.08 -11.74 -5.91
C CYS A 47 8.72 -12.84 -6.93
N ASN A 48 9.22 -14.06 -6.75
CA ASN A 48 8.99 -15.18 -7.67
C ASN A 48 7.81 -16.05 -7.24
N GLU A 49 7.21 -15.79 -6.06
CA GLU A 49 6.01 -16.49 -5.63
C GLU A 49 4.83 -16.11 -6.55
N THR A 50 4.08 -17.11 -7.02
CA THR A 50 2.98 -16.91 -7.97
C THR A 50 1.62 -16.70 -7.28
N SER A 51 1.59 -16.91 -5.97
CA SER A 51 0.40 -16.80 -5.14
C SER A 51 0.74 -16.07 -3.86
N LEU A 52 -0.23 -15.28 -3.36
CA LEU A 52 -0.13 -14.68 -2.04
C LEU A 52 -0.17 -15.76 -0.95
N PRO A 53 0.45 -15.51 0.22
CA PRO A 53 0.32 -16.37 1.38
C PRO A 53 -1.15 -16.50 1.81
N SER A 54 -1.47 -17.58 2.53
CA SER A 54 -2.76 -17.67 3.22
C SER A 54 -2.90 -16.55 4.26
N ARG A 55 -4.15 -16.18 4.58
CA ARG A 55 -4.48 -15.14 5.57
C ARG A 55 -3.83 -15.40 6.93
N ASP A 56 -3.73 -16.66 7.34
CA ASP A 56 -3.13 -17.07 8.61
C ASP A 56 -1.64 -16.67 8.74
N ASN A 57 -0.98 -16.40 7.60
CA ASN A 57 0.40 -15.93 7.58
C ASN A 57 0.51 -14.39 7.64
N PHE A 58 -0.61 -13.67 7.61
CA PHE A 58 -0.65 -12.22 7.74
C PHE A 58 -0.94 -11.83 9.19
N TYR A 59 0.13 -11.72 9.97
CA TYR A 59 0.08 -11.21 11.34
C TYR A 59 0.85 -9.88 11.41
N ASN A 60 0.21 -8.84 11.95
CA ASN A 60 0.83 -7.55 12.16
C ASN A 60 1.65 -7.57 13.45
N LYS A 61 2.96 -7.83 13.35
CA LYS A 61 3.85 -7.87 14.51
C LYS A 61 3.98 -6.53 15.23
N LEU A 62 3.75 -5.41 14.54
CA LEU A 62 3.89 -4.08 15.14
C LEU A 62 2.75 -3.80 16.14
N ASN A 63 1.56 -4.29 15.85
CA ASN A 63 0.36 -4.08 16.67
C ASN A 63 -0.14 -5.35 17.36
N GLU A 64 0.58 -6.47 17.18
CA GLU A 64 0.26 -7.80 17.73
C GLU A 64 -1.15 -8.31 17.37
N GLU A 65 -1.61 -8.03 16.15
CA GLU A 65 -2.98 -8.29 15.69
C GLU A 65 -3.05 -9.09 14.37
N GLU A 66 -4.08 -9.93 14.25
CA GLU A 66 -4.43 -10.58 12.98
C GLU A 66 -5.08 -9.59 12.01
N ILE A 67 -5.06 -9.92 10.72
CA ILE A 67 -5.75 -9.13 9.70
C ILE A 67 -7.27 -9.30 9.78
N ASN A 68 -8.00 -8.20 9.92
CA ASN A 68 -9.46 -8.18 9.82
C ASN A 68 -9.93 -8.34 8.36
N GLU A 69 -11.22 -8.61 8.15
CA GLU A 69 -11.82 -8.77 6.81
C GLU A 69 -12.25 -7.45 6.15
N ASP A 70 -12.06 -6.30 6.80
CA ASP A 70 -12.61 -5.00 6.41
C ASP A 70 -11.62 -4.03 5.73
#